data_AF-A0A4R6IMG4-F1
#
_entry.id   AF-A0A4R6IMG4-F1
#
_cell.length_a   1.000
_cell.length_b   1.000
_cell.length_c   1.000
_cell.angle_alpha   90.00
_cell.angle_beta   90.00
_cell.angle_gamma   90.00
#
_symmetry.space_group_name_H-M   'P 1'
#
loop_
_entity.id
_entity.type
_entity.pdbx_description
1 polymer ?
#
loop_
_entity_poly.entity_id
_entity_poly.type
_entity_poly.pdbx_seq_one_letter_code
_entity_poly.pdbx_strand_id
1 'polypeptide(L)'
;MKTTKKKFVAIFLTSGFIFLFLYNLGIRSVVRLIPESGAAFLRTDTLTGWKSAVATILYPVKIVLIGPVLPLMDLPDPPPPFLAIGLAIYWTVLALIIYNLVIKIKRFQTHNP
;
A
#
# COMPACT_ATOMS: atom_id res chain seq x y z
N MET A 1 12.65 -13.28 -18.86
CA MET A 1 11.59 -14.14 -18.29
C MET A 1 10.23 -13.49 -18.51
N LYS A 2 9.26 -14.17 -19.14
CA LYS A 2 7.87 -13.68 -19.22
C LYS A 2 7.24 -13.74 -17.82
N THR A 3 7.03 -12.60 -17.17
CA THR A 3 6.38 -12.55 -15.85
C THR A 3 4.89 -12.83 -16.02
N THR A 4 4.45 -14.02 -15.63
CA THR A 4 3.03 -14.37 -15.62
C THR A 4 2.27 -13.52 -14.60
N LYS A 5 1.01 -13.18 -14.89
CA LYS A 5 0.09 -12.43 -14.01
C LYS A 5 0.14 -12.93 -12.56
N LYS A 6 0.06 -14.25 -12.34
CA LYS A 6 0.13 -14.86 -11.00
C LYS A 6 1.46 -14.57 -10.27
N LYS A 7 2.59 -14.65 -10.98
CA LYS A 7 3.92 -14.35 -10.40
C LYS A 7 4.05 -12.88 -10.02
N PHE A 8 3.52 -11.96 -10.84
CA PHE A 8 3.53 -10.54 -10.54
C PHE A 8 2.71 -10.23 -9.27
N VAL A 9 1.50 -10.77 -9.18
CA VAL A 9 0.61 -10.59 -8.01
C VAL A 9 1.27 -11.14 -6.75
N ALA A 10 1.87 -12.34 -6.81
CA ALA A 10 2.57 -12.92 -5.67
C ALA A 10 3.74 -12.05 -5.19
N ILE A 11 4.58 -11.57 -6.11
CA ILE A 11 5.69 -10.67 -5.78
C ILE A 11 5.18 -9.35 -5.19
N PHE A 12 4.12 -8.78 -5.77
CA PHE A 12 3.52 -7.54 -5.30
C PHE A 12 2.98 -7.67 -3.87
N LEU A 13 2.21 -8.72 -3.60
CA LEU A 13 1.68 -9.02 -2.26
C LEU A 13 2.81 -9.23 -1.27
N THR A 14 3.76 -10.13 -1.56
CA THR A 14 4.89 -10.41 -0.66
C THR A 14 5.72 -9.16 -0.39
N SER A 15 6.03 -8.36 -1.42
CA SER A 15 6.74 -7.10 -1.27
C SER A 15 5.95 -6.08 -0.44
N GLY A 16 4.63 -5.98 -0.65
CA GLY A 16 3.78 -5.09 0.13
C GLY A 16 3.74 -5.48 1.60
N PHE A 17 3.61 -6.78 1.91
CA PHE A 17 3.58 -7.27 3.28
C PHE A 17 4.92 -7.09 3.97
N ILE A 18 6.03 -7.35 3.28
CA ILE A 18 7.38 -7.07 3.78
C ILE A 18 7.56 -5.57 4.03
N PHE A 19 7.09 -4.72 3.11
CA PHE A 19 7.15 -3.26 3.27
C PHE A 19 6.36 -2.80 4.50
N LEU A 20 5.13 -3.28 4.68
CA LEU A 20 4.33 -3.03 5.89
C LEU A 20 5.06 -3.47 7.16
N PHE A 21 5.64 -4.67 7.15
CA PHE A 21 6.33 -5.25 8.29
C PHE A 21 7.58 -4.44 8.68
N LEU A 22 8.45 -4.15 7.69
CA LEU A 22 9.66 -3.36 7.89
C LEU A 22 9.34 -1.95 8.40
N TYR A 23 8.28 -1.34 7.88
CA TYR A 23 7.87 -0.01 8.28
C TYR A 23 7.31 0.03 9.71
N ASN A 24 6.51 -0.98 10.08
CA ASN A 24 5.98 -1.11 11.44
C ASN A 24 7.07 -1.44 12.47
N LEU A 25 8.14 -2.15 12.07
CA LEU A 25 9.27 -2.47 12.95
C LEU A 25 10.26 -1.32 13.11
N GLY A 26 10.62 -0.62 12.02
CA GLY A 26 11.71 0.36 12.03
C GLY A 26 11.28 1.82 12.16
N ILE A 27 10.06 2.18 11.71
CA ILE A 27 9.64 3.59 11.50
C ILE A 27 8.42 3.94 12.38
N ARG A 28 8.12 3.11 13.39
CA ARG A 28 6.99 3.30 14.32
C ARG A 28 6.94 4.69 14.98
N SER A 29 8.08 5.37 15.11
CA SER A 29 8.21 6.68 15.78
C SER A 29 8.08 7.91 14.88
N VAL A 30 7.98 7.74 13.55
CA VAL A 30 8.01 8.89 12.62
C VAL A 30 6.73 8.99 11.79
N VAL A 31 6.28 7.90 11.18
CA VAL A 31 5.03 7.84 10.42
C VAL A 31 4.48 6.44 10.62
N ARG A 32 3.21 6.30 10.99
CA ARG A 32 2.56 4.99 11.05
C ARG A 32 1.90 4.73 9.70
N LEU A 33 2.24 3.60 9.05
CA LEU A 33 1.55 3.16 7.83
C LEU A 33 0.14 2.69 8.18
N ILE A 34 0.01 1.78 9.16
CA ILE A 34 -1.29 1.35 9.68
C ILE A 34 -1.63 2.28 10.86
N PRO A 35 -2.67 3.12 10.76
CA PRO A 35 -3.09 3.93 11.88
C PRO A 35 -3.84 3.07 12.91
N GLU A 36 -3.86 3.50 14.17
CA GLU A 36 -4.66 2.84 15.23
C GLU A 36 -6.18 3.06 15.04
N SER A 37 -6.57 4.05 14.23
CA SER A 37 -7.94 4.34 13.83
C SER A 37 -7.96 5.16 12.53
N GLY A 38 -9.08 5.21 11.82
CA GLY A 38 -9.24 6.07 10.63
C GLY A 38 -8.99 7.55 10.94
N ALA A 39 -9.34 8.01 12.15
CA ALA A 39 -9.05 9.37 12.61
C ALA A 39 -7.54 9.64 12.78
N ALA A 40 -6.75 8.64 13.18
CA ALA A 40 -5.30 8.74 13.29
C ALA A 40 -4.58 8.67 11.93
N PHE A 41 -5.30 8.37 10.84
CA PHE A 41 -4.72 8.26 9.50
C PHE A 41 -4.19 9.59 8.96
N LEU A 42 -4.96 10.67 9.19
CA LEU A 42 -4.66 12.05 8.77
C LEU A 42 -3.88 12.84 9.82
N ARG A 43 -3.65 12.25 11.00
CA ARG A 43 -2.94 12.92 12.09
C ARG A 43 -1.45 13.02 11.73
N THR A 44 -1.08 14.13 11.11
CA THR A 44 0.30 14.59 11.05
C THR A 44 0.62 15.24 12.39
N ASP A 45 1.08 14.44 13.35
CA ASP A 45 1.80 15.01 14.49
C ASP A 45 2.95 15.88 13.94
N THR A 46 3.38 16.89 14.68
CA THR A 46 4.34 17.92 14.21
C THR A 46 5.71 17.29 13.90
N LEU A 47 5.87 16.74 12.69
CA LEU A 47 7.12 16.17 12.20
C LEU A 47 8.09 17.31 11.88
N THR A 48 9.22 17.38 12.59
CA THR A 48 10.26 18.39 12.37
C THR A 48 11.38 17.88 11.44
N GLY A 49 11.85 18.76 10.56
CA GLY A 49 13.02 18.53 9.69
C GLY A 49 12.81 17.49 8.60
N TRP A 50 13.84 16.67 8.35
CA TRP A 50 13.87 15.64 7.28
C TRP A 50 12.72 14.63 7.38
N LYS A 51 12.16 14.44 8.58
CA LYS A 51 11.00 13.58 8.83
C LYS A 51 9.77 14.05 8.05
N SER A 52 9.54 15.36 7.96
CA SER A 52 8.41 15.95 7.22
C SER A 52 8.53 15.71 5.70
N ALA A 53 9.74 15.80 5.15
CA ALA A 53 9.99 15.50 3.74
C ALA A 53 9.69 14.02 3.42
N VAL A 54 10.15 13.10 4.26
CA VAL A 54 9.86 11.66 4.11
C VAL A 54 8.36 11.40 4.24
N ALA A 55 7.69 12.02 5.21
CA ALA A 55 6.24 11.87 5.38
C ALA A 55 5.46 12.39 4.18
N THR A 56 5.84 13.55 3.63
CA THR A 56 5.20 14.13 2.43
C THR A 56 5.26 13.19 1.23
N ILE A 57 6.40 12.52 1.02
CA ILE A 57 6.57 11.55 -0.08
C ILE A 57 5.75 10.29 0.19
N LEU A 58 5.72 9.82 1.44
CA LEU A 58 5.09 8.56 1.78
C LEU A 58 3.58 8.66 2.00
N TYR A 59 3.06 9.85 2.26
CA TYR A 59 1.64 10.11 2.47
C TYR A 59 0.76 9.67 1.29
N PRO A 60 1.03 10.06 0.03
CA PRO A 60 0.24 9.57 -1.11
C PRO A 60 0.35 8.05 -1.27
N VAL A 61 1.54 7.48 -1.01
CA VAL A 61 1.76 6.03 -1.06
C VAL A 61 0.92 5.31 0.00
N LYS A 62 0.86 5.86 1.21
CA LYS A 62 0.03 5.38 2.33
C LYS A 62 -1.46 5.46 1.99
N ILE A 63 -1.93 6.56 1.39
CA ILE A 63 -3.32 6.71 0.92
C ILE A 63 -3.68 5.64 -0.09
N VAL A 64 -2.83 5.42 -1.08
CA VAL A 64 -3.11 4.37 -2.07
C VAL A 64 -3.11 3.00 -1.41
N LEU A 65 -2.12 2.67 -0.57
CA LEU A 65 -2.00 1.32 -0.02
C LEU A 65 -3.07 0.96 1.02
N ILE A 66 -3.52 1.92 1.83
CA ILE A 66 -4.32 1.66 3.05
C ILE A 66 -5.63 2.44 3.06
N GLY A 67 -5.74 3.54 2.31
CA GLY A 67 -6.91 4.42 2.29
C GLY A 67 -8.25 3.70 2.11
N PRO A 68 -8.40 2.83 1.11
CA PRO A 68 -9.65 2.09 0.87
C PRO A 68 -10.02 1.11 1.98
N VAL A 69 -9.06 0.74 2.84
CA VAL A 69 -9.24 -0.21 3.96
C VAL A 69 -9.53 0.54 5.26
N LEU A 70 -9.42 1.87 5.30
CA LEU A 70 -9.69 2.67 6.50
C LEU A 70 -11.08 2.46 7.10
N PRO A 71 -12.18 2.38 6.32
CA PRO A 71 -13.50 2.12 6.88
C PRO A 71 -13.59 0.78 7.62
N LEU A 72 -12.74 -0.19 7.26
CA LEU A 72 -12.67 -1.49 7.95
C LEU A 72 -11.97 -1.37 9.31
N MET A 73 -11.11 -0.36 9.50
CA MET A 73 -10.41 -0.10 10.77
C MET A 73 -11.27 0.65 11.78
N ASP A 74 -12.30 1.36 11.32
CA ASP A 74 -13.26 2.09 12.17
C ASP A 74 -14.47 1.24 12.59
N LEU A 75 -14.56 -0.01 12.12
CA LEU A 75 -15.55 -0.96 12.63
C LEU A 75 -15.29 -1.21 14.14
N PRO A 76 -16.33 -1.28 14.98
CA PRO A 76 -16.18 -1.75 16.35
C PRO A 76 -15.83 -3.25 16.33
N ASP A 77 -14.69 -3.61 16.90
CA ASP A 77 -14.16 -4.99 16.99
C ASP A 77 -14.18 -5.79 15.68
N PRO A 78 -13.51 -5.33 14.60
CA PRO A 78 -13.36 -6.13 13.40
C PRO A 78 -12.48 -7.33 13.78
N PRO A 79 -12.92 -8.58 13.54
CA PRO A 79 -12.13 -9.72 13.95
C PRO A 79 -10.76 -9.65 13.25
N PRO A 80 -9.65 -9.97 13.95
CA PRO A 80 -8.28 -9.76 13.47
C PRO A 80 -7.99 -10.17 12.00
N PRO A 81 -8.56 -11.27 11.45
CA PRO A 81 -8.29 -11.65 10.07
C PRO A 81 -9.02 -10.78 9.01
N PHE A 82 -10.09 -10.05 9.34
CA PHE A 82 -10.87 -9.32 8.32
C PHE A 82 -10.09 -8.17 7.69
N LEU A 83 -9.28 -7.46 8.47
CA LEU A 83 -8.40 -6.41 7.95
C LEU A 83 -7.37 -6.97 6.98
N ALA A 84 -6.74 -8.10 7.33
CA ALA A 84 -5.76 -8.76 6.47
C ALA A 84 -6.39 -9.28 5.17
N ILE A 85 -7.60 -9.83 5.24
CA ILE A 85 -8.35 -10.31 4.08
C ILE A 85 -8.75 -9.14 3.17
N GLY A 86 -9.33 -8.08 3.74
CA GLY A 86 -9.72 -6.88 2.98
C GLY A 86 -8.52 -6.23 2.29
N LEU A 87 -7.40 -6.13 2.99
CA LEU A 87 -6.15 -5.62 2.45
C LEU A 87 -5.60 -6.52 1.32
N ALA A 88 -5.60 -7.84 1.52
CA ALA A 88 -5.13 -8.79 0.51
C ALA A 88 -6.00 -8.74 -0.77
N ILE A 89 -7.32 -8.62 -0.63
CA ILE A 89 -8.24 -8.45 -1.76
C ILE A 89 -7.93 -7.13 -2.48
N TYR A 90 -7.85 -6.03 -1.73
CA TYR A 90 -7.56 -4.71 -2.29
C TYR A 90 -6.23 -4.70 -3.06
N TRP A 91 -5.16 -5.22 -2.46
CA TRP A 91 -3.84 -5.28 -3.09
C TRP A 91 -3.78 -6.23 -4.27
N THR A 92 -4.59 -7.30 -4.26
CA THR A 92 -4.72 -8.16 -5.44
C THR A 92 -5.30 -7.36 -6.60
N VAL A 93 -6.39 -6.63 -6.40
CA VAL A 93 -6.99 -5.77 -7.44
C VAL A 93 -5.99 -4.71 -7.92
N LEU A 94 -5.30 -4.04 -6.99
CA LEU A 94 -4.28 -3.05 -7.31
C LEU A 94 -3.15 -3.65 -8.16
N ALA A 95 -2.64 -4.82 -7.78
CA ALA A 95 -1.62 -5.54 -8.54
C ALA A 95 -2.09 -5.88 -9.96
N LEU A 96 -3.37 -6.27 -10.11
CA LEU A 96 -3.95 -6.55 -11.42
C LEU A 96 -4.02 -5.31 -12.31
N ILE A 97 -4.43 -4.17 -11.75
CA ILE A 97 -4.48 -2.90 -12.46
C ILE A 97 -3.07 -2.52 -12.93
N ILE A 98 -2.09 -2.54 -12.03
CA ILE A 98 -0.69 -2.20 -12.36
C ILE A 98 -0.14 -3.15 -13.41
N TYR A 99 -0.36 -4.46 -13.28
CA TYR A 99 0.10 -5.44 -14.26
C TYR A 99 -0.47 -5.16 -15.67
N ASN A 100 -1.76 -4.87 -15.75
CA ASN A 100 -2.42 -4.56 -17.01
C ASN A 100 -1.92 -3.23 -17.61
N LEU A 101 -1.69 -2.21 -16.79
CA LEU A 101 -1.11 -0.93 -17.23
C LEU A 101 0.31 -1.13 -17.77
N VAL A 102 1.16 -1.88 -17.08
CA VAL A 102 2.53 -2.19 -17.52
C VAL A 102 2.52 -2.94 -18.85
N ILE A 103 1.63 -3.92 -19.02
CA ILE A 103 1.48 -4.62 -20.31
C ILE A 103 1.01 -3.67 -21.40
N LYS A 104 0.03 -2.81 -21.10
CA LYS A 104 -0.50 -1.84 -22.07
C LYS A 104 0.59 -0.89 -22.53
N ILE A 105 1.39 -0.33 -21.61
CA ILE A 105 2.52 0.56 -21.92
C ILE A 105 3.56 -0.16 -22.79
N LYS A 106 3.95 -1.39 -22.44
CA LYS A 106 4.88 -2.18 -23.26
C LYS A 106 4.37 -2.40 -24.68
N ARG A 107 3.07 -2.67 -24.84
CA ARG A 107 2.44 -2.83 -26.16
C ARG A 107 2.46 -1.54 -26.96
N PHE A 108 2.19 -0.39 -26.32
CA PHE A 108 2.28 0.91 -26.99
C PHE A 108 3.70 1.21 -27.48
N GLN A 109 4.73 0.91 -26.68
CA GLN A 109 6.12 1.12 -27.08
C GLN A 109 6.55 0.24 -28.25
N THR A 110 5.98 -0.96 -28.40
CA THR A 110 6.24 -1.83 -29.55
C THR A 110 5.47 -1.44 -30.82
N HIS A 111 4.52 -0.50 -30.75
CA HIS A 111 3.67 -0.09 -31.88
C HIS A 111 3.92 1.35 -32.35
N ASN A 112 4.91 2.03 -31.77
CA ASN A 112 5.37 3.34 -32.23
C ASN A 112 6.73 3.12 -32.92
N PRO A 113 6.79 3.03 -34.26
CA PRO A 113 8.04 2.89 -35.02
C PRO A 113 8.90 4.15 -34.96
#